data_AF-A0A365H9V2-F1
#
_entry.id   AF-A0A365H9V2-F1
#
_cell.length_a   1.000
_cell.length_b   1.000
_cell.length_c   1.000
_cell.angle_alpha   90.00
_cell.angle_beta   90.00
_cell.angle_gamma   90.00
#
_symmetry.space_group_name_H-M   'P 1'
#
loop_
_entity.id
_entity.type
_entity.pdbx_description
1 polymer ?
#
loop_
_entity_poly.entity_id
_entity_poly.type
_entity_poly.pdbx_seq_one_letter_code
_entity_poly.pdbx_strand_id
1 'polypeptide(L)'
;MNHRNAAPRRALLIDFENMLFESARLADYGLVADRLIRTVETAGPVHHRLLVARPWALKQHLELFIALRLPIAVAPRGRDGADHVLLDRGRFLAGHGFTEFSIASRDHIFADFAAAHPTDVIVPTPHSVSRALVRAARRLIVLSPN
;
A
#
# COMPACT_ATOMS: atom_id res chain seq x y z
N MET A 1 4.31 32.25 -11.03
CA MET A 1 3.15 31.34 -11.12
C MET A 1 2.58 31.18 -9.72
N ASN A 2 1.39 31.70 -9.47
CA ASN A 2 0.72 31.59 -8.17
C ASN A 2 0.21 30.16 -7.98
N HIS A 3 0.99 29.31 -7.29
CA HIS A 3 0.51 28.05 -6.75
C HIS A 3 -0.50 28.36 -5.63
N ARG A 4 -1.74 28.68 -6.00
CA ARG A 4 -2.88 28.68 -5.08
C ARG A 4 -2.92 27.29 -4.44
N ASN A 5 -3.05 27.25 -3.12
CA ASN A 5 -3.23 26.06 -2.26
C ASN A 5 -4.30 25.10 -2.81
N ALA A 6 -3.95 24.26 -3.78
CA ALA A 6 -4.77 23.11 -4.12
C ALA A 6 -4.69 22.12 -2.95
N ALA A 7 -5.84 21.55 -2.57
CA ALA A 7 -5.87 20.53 -1.53
C ALA A 7 -4.90 19.38 -1.89
N PRO A 8 -4.20 18.80 -0.90
CA PRO A 8 -3.21 17.76 -1.16
C PRO A 8 -3.84 16.57 -1.88
N ARG A 9 -3.20 16.12 -2.96
CA ARG A 9 -3.61 14.92 -3.69
C ARG A 9 -2.97 13.70 -3.04
N ARG A 10 -3.82 12.76 -2.64
CA ARG A 10 -3.48 11.61 -1.80
C ARG A 10 -3.59 10.30 -2.59
N ALA A 11 -2.65 9.38 -2.41
CA ALA A 11 -2.66 8.07 -3.06
C ALA A 11 -2.51 6.91 -2.05
N LEU A 12 -3.17 5.79 -2.34
CA LEU A 12 -3.03 4.53 -1.61
C LEU A 12 -2.40 3.47 -2.53
N LEU A 13 -1.30 2.87 -2.11
CA LEU A 13 -0.54 1.86 -2.82
C LEU A 13 -0.47 0.59 -1.96
N ILE A 14 -1.03 -0.51 -2.45
CA ILE A 14 -1.20 -1.75 -1.67
C ILE A 14 -0.37 -2.86 -2.31
N ASP A 15 0.56 -3.41 -1.53
CA ASP A 15 1.16 -4.71 -1.81
C ASP A 15 0.25 -5.79 -1.20
N PHE A 16 -0.43 -6.55 -2.05
CA PHE A 16 -1.44 -7.48 -1.59
C PHE A 16 -0.84 -8.67 -0.83
N GLU A 17 0.31 -9.18 -1.24
CA GLU A 17 1.01 -10.25 -0.56
C GLU A 17 1.36 -9.84 0.88
N ASN A 18 1.69 -8.57 1.11
CA ASN A 18 1.91 -8.07 2.46
C ASN A 18 0.64 -8.08 3.34
N MET A 19 -0.56 -8.10 2.75
CA MET A 19 -1.83 -8.29 3.47
C MET A 19 -2.14 -9.77 3.70
N LEU A 20 -1.67 -10.65 2.80
CA LEU A 20 -1.88 -12.09 2.87
C LEU A 20 -1.05 -12.78 3.96
N PHE A 21 0.17 -12.32 4.23
CA PHE A 21 1.09 -13.04 5.11
C PHE A 21 1.32 -12.40 6.47
N GLU A 22 1.30 -13.22 7.52
CA GLU A 22 1.73 -12.88 8.87
C GLU A 22 2.71 -13.94 9.36
N SER A 23 3.95 -13.55 9.67
CA SER A 23 5.00 -14.48 10.14
C SER A 23 5.14 -15.74 9.27
N ALA A 24 5.13 -15.55 7.94
CA ALA A 24 5.14 -16.60 6.90
C ALA A 24 3.88 -17.48 6.80
N ARG A 25 2.88 -17.29 7.67
CA ARG A 25 1.58 -17.96 7.55
C ARG A 25 0.64 -17.17 6.66
N LEU A 26 -0.03 -17.87 5.75
CA LEU A 26 -1.11 -17.31 4.94
C LEU A 26 -2.35 -17.09 5.82
N ALA A 27 -2.86 -15.87 5.83
CA ALA A 27 -4.12 -15.50 6.46
C ALA A 27 -5.30 -16.14 5.73
N ASP A 28 -6.37 -16.45 6.47
CA ASP A 28 -7.62 -16.87 5.84
C ASP A 28 -8.30 -15.69 5.12
N TYR A 29 -9.28 -16.02 4.27
CA TYR A 29 -10.00 -15.04 3.47
C TYR A 29 -10.66 -13.94 4.31
N GLY A 30 -11.24 -14.29 5.47
CA GLY A 30 -11.94 -13.34 6.34
C GLY A 30 -10.98 -12.31 6.92
N LEU A 31 -9.81 -12.76 7.37
CA LEU A 31 -8.76 -11.89 7.88
C LEU A 31 -8.16 -11.00 6.78
N VAL A 32 -7.97 -11.54 5.57
CA VAL A 32 -7.50 -10.75 4.41
C VAL A 32 -8.53 -9.67 4.03
N ALA A 33 -9.83 -10.02 4.06
CA ALA A 33 -10.91 -9.09 3.79
C ALA A 33 -10.94 -7.94 4.81
N ASP A 34 -10.89 -8.26 6.11
CA ASP A 34 -10.82 -7.26 7.17
C ASP A 34 -9.59 -6.33 7.00
N ARG A 35 -8.41 -6.90 6.74
CA ARG A 35 -7.18 -6.13 6.51
C ARG A 35 -7.33 -5.14 5.36
N LEU A 36 -7.90 -5.58 4.23
CA LEU A 36 -8.07 -4.70 3.06
C LEU A 36 -9.10 -3.60 3.29
N ILE A 37 -10.25 -3.94 3.90
CA ILE A 37 -11.27 -2.96 4.26
C ILE A 37 -10.64 -1.88 5.15
N ARG A 38 -9.99 -2.29 6.23
CA ARG A 38 -9.41 -1.36 7.20
C ARG A 38 -8.23 -0.58 6.64
N THR A 39 -7.47 -1.15 5.71
CA THR A 39 -6.44 -0.42 4.96
C THR A 39 -7.05 0.72 4.15
N VAL A 40 -8.14 0.46 3.43
CA VAL A 40 -8.85 1.46 2.63
C VAL A 40 -9.47 2.54 3.50
N GLU A 41 -10.10 2.15 4.62
CA GLU A 41 -10.69 3.09 5.59
C GLU A 41 -9.62 3.97 6.26
N THR A 42 -8.50 3.37 6.67
CA THR A 42 -7.38 4.05 7.32
C THR A 42 -6.73 5.10 6.42
N ALA A 43 -6.57 4.78 5.12
CA ALA A 43 -6.08 5.76 4.15
C ALA A 43 -7.05 6.94 3.97
N GLY A 44 -8.34 6.72 4.22
CA GLY A 44 -9.42 7.68 4.05
C GLY A 44 -9.69 7.99 2.58
N PRO A 45 -10.31 9.15 2.29
CA PRO A 45 -10.50 9.62 0.92
C PRO A 45 -9.15 9.85 0.22
N VAL A 46 -8.96 9.14 -0.90
CA VAL A 46 -7.75 9.24 -1.75
C VAL A 46 -8.17 9.45 -3.20
N HIS A 47 -7.30 10.12 -3.96
CA HIS A 47 -7.53 10.44 -5.36
C HIS A 47 -7.01 9.34 -6.30
N HIS A 48 -6.18 8.43 -5.77
CA HIS A 48 -5.68 7.27 -6.50
C HIS A 48 -5.55 6.07 -5.59
N ARG A 49 -5.85 4.89 -6.12
CA ARG A 49 -5.65 3.59 -5.47
C ARG A 49 -5.01 2.65 -6.47
N LEU A 50 -4.04 1.86 -6.01
CA LEU A 50 -3.51 0.74 -6.77
C LEU A 50 -3.21 -0.41 -5.82
N LEU A 51 -3.76 -1.58 -6.13
CA LEU A 51 -3.36 -2.84 -5.52
C LEU A 51 -2.50 -3.60 -6.52
N VAL A 52 -1.35 -4.08 -6.07
CA VAL A 52 -0.48 -4.95 -6.86
C VAL A 52 -0.46 -6.32 -6.22
N ALA A 53 -0.61 -7.35 -7.06
CA ALA A 53 -0.59 -8.74 -6.61
C ALA A 53 -0.01 -9.66 -7.68
N ARG A 54 0.59 -10.78 -7.27
CA ARG A 54 0.93 -11.88 -8.17
C ARG A 54 -0.33 -12.63 -8.64
N PRO A 55 -0.29 -13.27 -9.82
CA PRO A 55 -1.45 -13.96 -10.39
C PRO A 55 -2.13 -14.99 -9.47
N TRP A 56 -1.35 -15.71 -8.66
CA TRP A 56 -1.87 -16.75 -7.76
C TRP A 56 -2.75 -16.19 -6.65
N ALA A 57 -2.51 -14.95 -6.22
CA ALA A 57 -3.21 -14.31 -5.12
C ALA A 57 -4.58 -13.72 -5.54
N LEU A 58 -4.75 -13.45 -6.84
CA LEU A 58 -5.89 -12.71 -7.36
C LEU A 58 -7.20 -13.49 -7.32
N LYS A 59 -7.19 -14.74 -7.80
CA LYS A 59 -8.42 -15.48 -8.12
C LYS A 59 -9.37 -15.60 -6.92
N GLN A 60 -8.81 -15.79 -5.73
CA GLN A 60 -9.60 -15.99 -4.51
C GLN A 60 -10.25 -14.71 -3.97
N HIS A 61 -9.80 -13.53 -4.40
CA HIS A 61 -10.18 -12.25 -3.79
C HIS A 61 -10.77 -11.23 -4.79
N LEU A 62 -11.09 -11.66 -6.01
CA LEU A 62 -11.62 -10.78 -7.06
C LEU A 62 -12.89 -10.04 -6.62
N GLU A 63 -13.84 -10.73 -5.99
CA GLU A 63 -15.09 -10.13 -5.51
C GLU A 63 -14.83 -9.01 -4.50
N LEU A 64 -13.89 -9.24 -3.57
CA LEU A 64 -13.46 -8.25 -2.59
C LEU A 64 -12.84 -7.01 -3.25
N PHE A 65 -11.97 -7.21 -4.25
CA PHE A 65 -11.34 -6.09 -4.96
C PHE A 65 -12.38 -5.24 -5.72
N ILE A 66 -13.37 -5.89 -6.33
CA ILE A 66 -14.48 -5.22 -7.01
C ILE A 66 -15.32 -4.43 -6.01
N ALA A 67 -15.69 -5.04 -4.88
CA ALA A 67 -16.47 -4.39 -3.83
C ALA A 67 -15.76 -3.14 -3.28
N LEU A 68 -14.43 -3.20 -3.08
CA LEU A 68 -13.61 -2.08 -2.61
C LEU A 68 -13.21 -1.08 -3.70
N ARG A 69 -13.60 -1.35 -4.96
CA ARG A 69 -13.22 -0.56 -6.15
C ARG A 69 -11.71 -0.34 -6.21
N LEU A 70 -10.94 -1.41 -6.01
CA LEU A 70 -9.48 -1.38 -6.05
C LEU A 70 -9.00 -1.70 -7.47
N PRO A 71 -8.41 -0.75 -8.21
CA PRO A 71 -7.70 -1.06 -9.44
C PRO A 71 -6.55 -2.01 -9.15
N ILE A 72 -6.44 -3.06 -9.95
CA ILE A 72 -5.44 -4.13 -9.77
C ILE A 72 -4.40 -4.02 -10.88
N ALA A 73 -3.13 -4.09 -10.51
CA ALA A 73 -2.05 -4.40 -11.43
C ALA A 73 -1.42 -5.76 -11.08
N VAL A 74 -1.10 -6.53 -12.11
CA VAL A 74 -0.43 -7.83 -11.94
C VAL A 74 1.06 -7.57 -11.78
N ALA A 75 1.66 -8.08 -10.70
CA ALA A 75 3.09 -8.00 -10.49
C ALA A 75 3.86 -8.79 -11.56
N PRO A 76 4.94 -8.24 -12.15
CA PRO A 76 5.82 -9.00 -13.02
C PRO A 76 6.45 -10.18 -12.26
N ARG A 77 6.87 -11.20 -13.00
CA ARG A 77 7.60 -12.34 -12.42
C ARG A 77 8.94 -11.85 -11.90
N GLY A 78 9.32 -12.34 -10.72
CA GLY A 78 10.61 -12.02 -10.10
C GLY A 78 10.46 -11.71 -8.62
N ARG A 79 11.62 -11.60 -7.96
CA ARG A 79 11.72 -11.03 -6.62
C ARG A 79 11.34 -9.54 -6.72
N ASP A 80 10.60 -9.04 -5.75
CA ASP A 80 10.26 -7.61 -5.59
C ASP A 80 9.49 -6.97 -6.76
N GLY A 81 8.88 -7.79 -7.63
CA GLY A 81 8.13 -7.29 -8.79
C GLY A 81 6.93 -6.42 -8.41
N ALA A 82 6.25 -6.74 -7.32
CA ALA A 82 5.17 -5.92 -6.80
C ALA A 82 5.68 -4.55 -6.32
N ASP A 83 6.80 -4.56 -5.61
CA ASP A 83 7.42 -3.37 -5.04
C ASP A 83 7.83 -2.38 -6.12
N HIS A 84 8.46 -2.86 -7.19
CA HIS A 84 8.85 -2.02 -8.33
C HIS A 84 7.65 -1.35 -9.01
N VAL A 85 6.56 -2.09 -9.23
CA VAL A 85 5.33 -1.50 -9.80
C VAL A 85 4.75 -0.41 -8.91
N LEU A 86 4.72 -0.64 -7.58
CA LEU A 86 4.23 0.33 -6.62
C LEU A 86 5.14 1.58 -6.54
N LEU A 87 6.47 1.40 -6.54
CA LEU A 87 7.43 2.50 -6.53
C LEU A 87 7.36 3.35 -7.79
N ASP A 88 7.32 2.71 -8.96
CA ASP A 88 7.22 3.41 -10.25
C ASP A 88 5.91 4.18 -10.33
N ARG A 89 4.80 3.59 -9.86
CA ARG A 89 3.52 4.30 -9.74
C ARG A 89 3.62 5.46 -8.76
N GLY A 90 4.21 5.28 -7.59
CA GLY A 90 4.39 6.33 -6.59
C GLY A 90 5.15 7.52 -7.14
N ARG A 91 6.30 7.28 -7.79
CA ARG A 91 7.13 8.31 -8.44
C ARG A 91 6.38 9.01 -9.57
N PHE A 92 5.67 8.26 -10.41
CA PHE A 92 4.82 8.84 -11.45
C PHE A 92 3.80 9.80 -10.83
N LEU A 93 3.07 9.37 -9.80
CA LEU A 93 2.06 10.20 -9.13
C LEU A 93 2.68 11.44 -8.48
N ALA A 94 3.85 11.31 -7.84
CA ALA A 94 4.60 12.44 -7.28
C ALA A 94 4.95 13.48 -8.35
N GLY A 95 5.44 13.02 -9.52
CA GLY A 95 5.68 13.89 -10.69
C GLY A 95 4.42 14.55 -11.26
N HIS A 96 3.22 14.07 -10.90
CA HIS A 96 1.92 14.61 -11.31
C HIS A 96 1.20 15.33 -10.16
N GLY A 97 1.92 15.77 -9.14
CA GLY A 97 1.40 16.63 -8.07
C GLY A 97 0.65 15.90 -6.95
N PHE A 98 0.84 14.59 -6.80
CA PHE A 98 0.49 13.91 -5.55
C PHE A 98 1.54 14.21 -4.48
N THR A 99 1.08 14.58 -3.29
CA THR A 99 1.95 15.07 -2.21
C THR A 99 1.85 14.24 -0.93
N GLU A 100 0.84 13.37 -0.83
CA GLU A 100 0.68 12.47 0.30
C GLU A 100 0.43 11.03 -0.16
N PHE A 101 1.08 10.09 0.51
CA PHE A 101 1.02 8.68 0.18
C PHE A 101 0.66 7.84 1.39
N SER A 102 -0.07 6.77 1.14
CA SER A 102 -0.24 5.67 2.07
C SER A 102 0.23 4.40 1.37
N ILE A 103 1.13 3.66 1.99
CA ILE A 103 1.65 2.40 1.47
C ILE A 103 1.28 1.27 2.42
N ALA A 104 0.63 0.23 1.91
CA ALA A 104 0.38 -1.00 2.63
C ALA A 104 1.44 -2.04 2.24
N SER A 105 2.63 -1.91 2.83
CA SER A 105 3.77 -2.82 2.67
C SER A 105 4.67 -2.74 3.90
N ARG A 106 5.54 -3.74 4.06
CA ARG A 106 6.52 -3.84 5.15
C ARG A 106 7.97 -3.71 4.68
N ASP A 107 8.18 -3.66 3.37
CA ASP A 107 9.51 -3.86 2.78
C ASP A 107 10.40 -2.61 2.89
N HIS A 108 11.69 -2.83 3.16
CA HIS A 108 12.71 -1.80 3.22
C HIS A 108 12.88 -1.01 1.93
N ILE A 109 12.55 -1.58 0.76
CA ILE A 109 12.72 -0.94 -0.54
C ILE A 109 11.90 0.36 -0.69
N PHE A 110 10.84 0.52 0.10
CA PHE A 110 10.03 1.74 0.14
C PHE A 110 10.63 2.87 0.98
N ALA A 111 11.70 2.63 1.73
CA ALA A 111 12.26 3.62 2.66
C ALA A 111 12.71 4.90 1.94
N ASP A 112 13.41 4.79 0.81
CA ASP A 112 13.89 5.97 0.06
C ASP A 112 12.72 6.80 -0.48
N PHE A 113 11.66 6.13 -0.94
CA PHE A 113 10.44 6.81 -1.38
C PHE A 113 9.76 7.54 -0.22
N ALA A 114 9.64 6.89 0.94
CA ALA A 114 9.04 7.47 2.14
C ALA A 114 9.86 8.65 2.70
N ALA A 115 11.19 8.62 2.54
CA ALA A 115 12.07 9.73 2.92
C ALA A 115 11.90 10.95 1.99
N ALA A 116 11.61 10.71 0.71
CA ALA A 116 11.42 11.78 -0.28
C ALA A 116 9.99 12.36 -0.29
N HIS A 117 8.99 11.57 0.11
CA HIS A 117 7.58 11.95 0.03
C HIS A 117 6.82 11.60 1.32
N PRO A 118 5.99 12.51 1.87
CA PRO A 118 5.18 12.23 3.06
C PRO A 118 4.35 10.95 2.90
N THR A 119 4.76 9.90 3.60
CA THR A 119 4.20 8.55 3.44
C THR A 119 3.79 7.97 4.78
N ASP A 120 2.51 7.62 4.92
CA ASP A 120 2.03 6.77 6.01
C ASP A 120 2.18 5.29 5.60
N VAL A 121 2.68 4.46 6.50
CA VAL A 121 2.84 3.01 6.27
C VAL A 121 1.77 2.27 7.05
N ILE A 122 0.93 1.50 6.35
CA ILE A 122 -0.19 0.75 6.93
C ILE A 122 0.17 -0.73 6.94
N VAL A 123 0.13 -1.36 8.10
CA VAL A 123 0.54 -2.77 8.25
C VAL A 123 -0.41 -3.55 9.14
N PRO A 124 -0.63 -4.85 8.89
CA PRO A 124 -1.41 -5.68 9.80
C PRO A 124 -0.75 -5.83 11.17
N THR A 125 0.59 -5.88 11.21
CA THR A 125 1.37 -6.07 12.44
C THR A 125 2.70 -5.32 12.35
N PRO A 126 3.26 -4.88 13.49
CA PRO A 126 4.54 -4.17 13.50
C PRO A 126 5.75 -5.10 13.39
N HIS A 127 5.60 -6.40 13.66
CA HIS A 127 6.72 -7.33 13.93
C HIS A 127 7.56 -7.70 12.71
N SER A 128 7.19 -7.24 11.51
CA SER A 128 7.86 -7.56 10.25
C SER A 128 8.16 -6.34 9.38
N VAL A 129 7.93 -5.14 9.90
CA VAL A 129 8.20 -3.89 9.17
C VAL A 129 9.69 -3.58 9.23
N SER A 130 10.28 -3.26 8.07
CA SER A 130 11.66 -2.81 8.02
C SER A 130 11.89 -1.58 8.90
N ARG A 131 12.93 -1.63 9.74
CA ARG A 131 13.37 -0.48 10.54
C ARG A 131 13.71 0.75 9.69
N ALA A 132 14.22 0.54 8.48
CA ALA A 132 14.53 1.64 7.56
C ALA A 132 13.23 2.33 7.09
N LEU A 133 12.22 1.53 6.74
CA LEU A 133 10.91 2.05 6.36
C LEU A 133 10.23 2.78 7.52
N VAL A 134 10.27 2.23 8.74
CA VAL A 134 9.69 2.87 9.93
C VAL A 134 10.32 4.24 10.20
N ARG A 135 11.65 4.38 10.05
CA ARG A 135 12.34 5.65 10.24
C ARG A 135 12.03 6.69 9.16
N ALA A 136 11.81 6.24 7.93
CA ALA A 136 11.53 7.11 6.80
C ALA A 136 10.05 7.51 6.71
N ALA A 137 9.14 6.68 7.22
CA ALA A 137 7.71 6.92 7.18
C ALA A 137 7.32 8.12 8.05
N ARG A 138 6.31 8.88 7.58
CA ARG A 138 5.66 9.93 8.37
C ARG A 138 5.01 9.34 9.62
N ARG A 139 4.31 8.21 9.45
CA ARG A 139 3.65 7.44 10.51
C ARG A 139 3.64 5.96 10.15
N LEU A 140 3.72 5.12 11.16
CA LEU A 140 3.38 3.70 11.07
C LEU A 140 1.99 3.51 11.68
N ILE A 141 1.06 2.92 10.91
CA ILE A 141 -0.31 2.64 11.34
C ILE A 141 -0.49 1.13 11.36
N VAL A 142 -0.68 0.57 12.55
CA VAL A 142 -0.97 -0.85 12.74
C VAL A 142 -2.47 -1.06 12.74
N LEU A 143 -2.96 -2.00 11.93
CA LEU A 143 -4.36 -2.39 11.92
C LEU A 143 -4.67 -3.17 13.22
N SER A 144 -5.27 -2.53 14.22
CA SER A 144 -5.58 -3.17 15.51
C SER A 144 -6.49 -4.39 15.32
N PRO A 145 -6.21 -5.59 15.86
CA PRO A 145 -7.17 -6.69 15.79
C PRO A 145 -8.49 -6.29 16.48
N ASN A 146 -9.61 -6.75 15.92
CA ASN A 146 -10.90 -6.74 16.60
C ASN A 146 -10.99 -7.90 17.60
#